data_AF-A0AA39A9N0-F1
#
_entry.id   AF-A0AA39A9N0-F1
#
_cell.length_a   1.000
_cell.length_b   1.000
_cell.length_c   1.000
_cell.angle_alpha   90.00
_cell.angle_beta   90.00
_cell.angle_gamma   90.00
#
_symmetry.space_group_name_H-M   'P 1'
#
loop_
_entity.id
_entity.type
_entity.pdbx_description
1 polymer ?
#
loop_
_entity_poly.entity_id
_entity_poly.type
_entity_poly.pdbx_seq_one_letter_code
_entity_poly.pdbx_strand_id
1 'polypeptide(L)'
;MALSETASESNASIHSTFASRYVRVSLPRFKMPTNSIPKEAAYQIINDELMLDGNPRLNLASFVTTWMEPECDKLIMASINKNYVDMDEYPVTTELQNRCVNMIAHLFNAPLGESEAAVGVGTVGSSEAIMLAGLAFKRQWQNKRKAEGKPYDKPNIVTGANVQVCWEKFARYFEVELKEVKLRDGYYVMDPVKAVELVDENTICVAAILGSTLNGEFEDVKHLNDLLTKKNQETGWDTPIHVDAASGGFIAPFLYPELEWDFRLPLVKSINVSGHKYGLVYAGIGWVIWRSKDDLPDELIFHINYLGADQPTFTLNFSKGSSQVIAQYYQLIRLGYEASLMEIT
;
A
#
# COMPACT_ATOMS: atom_id res chain seq x y z
N MET A 1 41.82 26.50 -35.38
CA MET A 1 41.32 27.83 -34.96
C MET A 1 39.97 27.59 -34.32
N ALA A 2 39.92 27.46 -33.00
CA ALA A 2 38.67 27.36 -32.27
C ALA A 2 38.09 28.76 -32.16
N LEU A 3 36.96 29.00 -32.81
CA LEU A 3 36.19 30.22 -32.61
C LEU A 3 35.52 30.09 -31.24
N SER A 4 36.07 30.74 -30.21
CA SER A 4 35.33 30.99 -28.99
C SER A 4 34.25 32.01 -29.32
N GLU A 5 32.99 31.59 -29.32
CA GLU A 5 31.89 32.54 -29.25
C GLU A 5 31.97 33.25 -27.89
N THR A 6 32.39 34.51 -27.90
CA THR A 6 32.20 35.41 -26.77
C THR A 6 30.70 35.56 -26.53
N ALA A 7 30.21 35.06 -25.40
CA ALA A 7 28.85 35.28 -24.95
C ALA A 7 28.55 36.79 -24.99
N SER A 8 27.66 37.21 -25.89
CA SER A 8 27.21 38.60 -25.92
C SER A 8 26.51 38.94 -24.60
N GLU A 9 26.68 40.17 -24.11
CA GLU A 9 26.04 40.73 -22.90
C GLU A 9 24.49 40.62 -22.89
N SER A 10 23.87 40.16 -23.97
CA SER A 10 22.42 39.92 -24.09
C SER A 10 21.89 38.69 -23.33
N ASN A 11 22.77 37.84 -22.81
CA ASN A 11 22.39 36.66 -22.00
C ASN A 11 22.25 36.94 -20.50
N ALA A 12 22.44 38.19 -20.05
CA ALA A 12 22.10 38.57 -18.69
C ALA A 12 20.57 38.59 -18.55
N SER A 13 20.03 37.65 -17.76
CA SER A 13 18.62 37.60 -17.35
C SER A 13 18.31 38.77 -16.39
N ILE A 14 18.24 40.00 -16.91
CA ILE A 14 17.98 41.22 -16.12
C ILE A 14 16.47 41.36 -15.81
N HIS A 15 15.60 40.71 -16.58
CA HIS A 15 14.16 40.77 -16.38
C HIS A 15 13.70 39.83 -15.25
N SER A 16 12.87 40.33 -14.34
CA SER A 16 12.11 39.48 -13.42
C SER A 16 11.14 38.56 -14.20
N THR A 17 10.75 37.44 -13.61
CA THR A 17 9.89 36.43 -14.25
C THR A 17 8.63 37.04 -14.88
N PHE A 18 7.90 37.87 -14.13
CA PHE A 18 6.65 38.48 -14.59
C PHE A 18 6.84 39.64 -15.60
N ALA A 19 8.04 40.21 -15.70
CA ALA A 19 8.36 41.19 -16.73
C ALA A 19 8.88 40.54 -18.03
N SER A 20 9.19 39.24 -18.00
CA SER A 20 9.72 38.51 -19.13
C SER A 20 8.66 38.19 -20.19
N ARG A 21 9.09 37.71 -21.36
CA ARG A 21 8.19 37.19 -22.40
C ARG A 21 7.53 35.85 -22.02
N TYR A 22 8.06 35.13 -21.03
CA TYR A 22 7.67 33.75 -20.73
C TYR A 22 6.27 33.66 -20.11
N VAL A 23 5.83 34.69 -19.37
CA VAL A 23 4.46 34.75 -18.80
C VAL A 23 3.38 35.17 -19.81
N ARG A 24 3.77 35.49 -21.06
CA ARG A 24 2.82 35.90 -22.11
C ARG A 24 2.31 34.74 -22.96
N VAL A 25 2.88 33.55 -22.78
CA VAL A 25 2.53 32.34 -23.53
C VAL A 25 2.03 31.31 -22.54
N SER A 26 0.86 30.70 -22.81
CA SER A 26 0.33 29.61 -22.00
C SER A 26 1.25 28.40 -22.04
N LEU A 27 1.28 27.61 -20.96
CA LEU A 27 2.07 26.38 -20.90
C LEU A 27 1.72 25.42 -22.06
N PRO A 28 2.72 24.73 -22.64
CA PRO A 28 2.48 23.74 -23.69
C PRO A 28 1.59 22.61 -23.19
N ARG A 29 0.53 22.31 -23.95
CA ARG A 29 -0.43 21.24 -23.61
C ARG A 29 -0.30 19.96 -24.43
N PHE A 30 0.28 20.06 -25.63
CA PHE A 30 0.22 18.96 -26.62
C PHE A 30 1.57 18.57 -27.20
N LYS A 31 2.53 19.51 -27.28
CA LYS A 31 3.86 19.29 -27.85
C LYS A 31 4.92 19.80 -26.90
N MET A 32 6.04 19.09 -26.84
CA MET A 32 7.23 19.53 -26.11
C MET A 32 7.77 20.84 -26.72
N PRO A 33 8.17 21.83 -25.91
CA PRO A 33 8.86 23.02 -26.40
C PRO A 33 10.13 22.68 -27.16
N THR A 34 10.45 23.46 -28.20
CA THR A 34 11.71 23.31 -28.93
C THR A 34 12.90 23.95 -28.22
N ASN A 35 12.65 24.92 -27.34
CA ASN A 35 13.68 25.69 -26.63
C ASN A 35 13.45 25.64 -25.13
N SER A 36 14.54 25.68 -24.37
CA SER A 36 14.52 25.85 -22.91
C SER A 36 14.02 27.24 -22.50
N ILE A 37 13.44 27.33 -21.31
CA ILE A 37 13.11 28.58 -20.62
C ILE A 37 13.91 28.68 -19.32
N PRO A 38 14.11 29.89 -18.74
CA PRO A 38 14.74 30.03 -17.44
C PRO A 38 14.03 29.24 -16.34
N LYS A 39 14.80 28.66 -15.42
CA LYS A 39 14.28 27.78 -14.35
C LYS A 39 13.29 28.48 -13.41
N GLU A 40 13.51 29.78 -13.15
CA GLU A 40 12.65 30.63 -12.34
C GLU A 40 11.28 30.86 -13.01
N ALA A 41 11.26 31.00 -14.34
CA ALA A 41 10.03 31.13 -15.10
C ALA A 41 9.25 29.81 -15.14
N ALA A 42 9.94 28.69 -15.35
CA ALA A 42 9.31 27.37 -15.29
C ALA A 42 8.68 27.10 -13.91
N TYR A 43 9.42 27.34 -12.82
CA TYR A 43 8.92 27.17 -11.47
C TYR A 43 7.69 28.04 -11.21
N GLN A 44 7.78 29.35 -11.48
CA GLN A 44 6.69 30.27 -11.16
C GLN A 44 5.40 29.94 -11.92
N ILE A 45 5.48 29.66 -13.23
CA ILE A 45 4.28 29.41 -14.04
C ILE A 45 3.60 28.10 -13.60
N ILE A 46 4.37 27.04 -13.29
CA ILE A 46 3.82 25.78 -12.77
C ILE A 46 3.24 25.99 -11.37
N ASN A 47 3.97 26.67 -10.47
CA ASN A 47 3.52 26.96 -9.12
C ASN A 47 2.22 27.78 -9.11
N ASP A 48 2.09 28.74 -10.03
CA ASP A 48 0.88 29.57 -10.14
C ASP A 48 -0.33 28.76 -10.66
N GLU A 49 -0.13 27.85 -11.61
CA GLU A 49 -1.22 26.97 -12.08
C GLU A 49 -1.68 26.01 -10.97
N LEU A 50 -0.75 25.49 -10.15
CA LEU A 50 -1.06 24.64 -8.99
C LEU A 50 -1.86 25.34 -7.90
N MET A 51 -1.92 26.68 -7.87
CA MET A 51 -2.80 27.40 -6.93
C MET A 51 -4.30 27.16 -7.20
N LEU A 52 -4.65 26.62 -8.37
CA LEU A 52 -6.02 26.24 -8.71
C LEU A 52 -6.44 24.90 -8.11
N ASP A 53 -5.50 24.09 -7.61
CA ASP A 53 -5.82 22.91 -6.83
C ASP A 53 -6.40 23.28 -5.46
N GLY A 54 -7.26 22.41 -4.93
CA GLY A 54 -7.80 22.57 -3.57
C GLY A 54 -6.70 22.45 -2.51
N ASN A 55 -6.81 23.21 -1.43
CA ASN A 55 -5.91 23.07 -0.28
C ASN A 55 -6.08 21.68 0.37
N PRO A 56 -5.06 20.81 0.39
CA PRO A 56 -5.19 19.46 0.93
C PRO A 56 -5.63 19.41 2.39
N ARG A 57 -5.28 20.43 3.20
CA ARG A 57 -5.68 20.53 4.61
C ARG A 57 -7.17 20.72 4.82
N LEU A 58 -7.90 21.14 3.78
CA LEU A 58 -9.35 21.33 3.78
C LEU A 58 -10.09 20.22 3.05
N ASN A 59 -9.38 19.23 2.49
CA ASN A 59 -9.99 18.12 1.78
C ASN A 59 -10.44 17.02 2.75
N LEU A 60 -11.69 17.09 3.19
CA LEU A 60 -12.31 16.12 4.09
C LEU A 60 -12.78 14.82 3.40
N ALA A 61 -12.57 14.68 2.08
CA ALA A 61 -12.94 13.46 1.35
C ALA A 61 -11.80 12.42 1.32
N SER A 62 -10.55 12.85 1.52
CA SER A 62 -9.38 11.98 1.44
C SER A 62 -9.08 11.32 2.78
N PHE A 63 -8.69 10.04 2.73
CA PHE A 63 -8.11 9.33 3.89
C PHE A 63 -6.60 9.51 4.01
N VAL A 64 -5.96 10.15 3.03
CA VAL A 64 -4.50 10.28 2.94
C VAL A 64 -4.02 11.43 3.84
N THR A 65 -2.93 11.20 4.56
CA THR A 65 -2.29 12.22 5.40
C THR A 65 -1.82 13.42 4.55
N THR A 66 -2.17 14.63 4.99
CA THR A 66 -1.85 15.90 4.29
C THR A 66 -0.92 16.82 5.09
N TRP A 67 -0.35 16.32 6.18
CA TRP A 67 0.62 17.03 7.01
C TRP A 67 1.57 16.06 7.71
N MET A 68 2.85 16.43 7.79
CA MET A 68 3.86 15.77 8.60
C MET A 68 4.69 16.83 9.35
N GLU A 69 5.40 16.42 10.39
CA GLU A 69 6.32 17.30 11.11
C GLU A 69 7.45 17.82 10.21
N PRO A 70 7.92 19.07 10.39
CA PRO A 70 9.00 19.65 9.58
C PRO A 70 10.29 18.82 9.59
N GLU A 71 10.57 18.10 10.67
CA GLU A 71 11.69 17.16 10.79
C GLU A 71 11.54 16.00 9.79
N CYS A 72 10.31 15.52 9.57
CA CYS A 72 10.05 14.48 8.59
C CYS A 72 10.12 15.02 7.15
N ASP A 73 9.67 16.25 6.90
CA ASP A 73 9.87 16.92 5.60
C ASP A 73 11.37 16.99 5.24
N LYS A 74 12.25 17.25 6.21
CA LYS A 74 13.72 17.24 6.00
C LYS A 74 14.23 15.86 5.63
N LEU A 75 13.77 14.79 6.29
CA LEU A 75 14.16 13.41 5.96
C LEU A 75 13.71 13.02 4.55
N ILE A 76 12.49 13.38 4.17
CA ILE A 76 11.96 13.16 2.83
C ILE A 76 12.82 13.89 1.80
N MET A 77 13.05 15.20 1.98
CA MET A 77 13.86 16.00 1.07
C MET A 77 15.30 15.46 0.95
N ALA A 78 15.90 14.99 2.04
CA ALA A 78 17.24 14.42 2.06
C ALA A 78 17.34 13.04 1.38
N SER A 79 16.20 12.39 1.08
CA SER A 79 16.15 11.03 0.52
C SER A 79 15.43 10.93 -0.84
N ILE A 80 15.04 12.06 -1.46
CA ILE A 80 14.32 12.06 -2.75
C ILE A 80 15.04 11.34 -3.90
N ASN A 81 16.37 11.23 -3.82
CA ASN A 81 17.21 10.60 -4.84
C ASN A 81 17.60 9.15 -4.50
N LYS A 82 17.15 8.62 -3.36
CA LYS A 82 17.40 7.24 -2.98
C LYS A 82 16.36 6.34 -3.63
N ASN A 83 16.79 5.58 -4.62
CA ASN A 83 15.97 4.57 -5.29
C ASN A 83 15.87 3.32 -4.41
N TYR A 84 14.68 2.95 -3.97
CA TYR A 84 14.46 1.88 -2.99
C TYR A 84 15.01 0.52 -3.42
N VAL A 85 14.94 0.20 -4.71
CA VAL A 85 15.27 -1.13 -5.22
C VAL A 85 16.77 -1.43 -5.26
N ASP A 86 17.61 -0.41 -5.13
CA ASP A 86 19.07 -0.52 -5.16
C ASP A 86 19.57 -0.91 -3.74
N MET A 87 19.24 -2.13 -3.29
CA MET A 87 19.44 -2.52 -1.89
C MET A 87 20.92 -2.64 -1.49
N ASP A 88 21.83 -2.90 -2.43
CA ASP A 88 23.28 -2.97 -2.19
C ASP A 88 23.88 -1.57 -2.01
N GLU A 89 23.40 -0.60 -2.81
CA GLU A 89 23.80 0.79 -2.71
C GLU A 89 23.21 1.49 -1.48
N TYR A 90 22.00 1.09 -1.04
CA TYR A 90 21.29 1.71 0.08
C TYR A 90 20.88 0.72 1.18
N PRO A 91 21.81 -0.03 1.79
CA PRO A 91 21.49 -1.15 2.68
C PRO A 91 20.75 -0.72 3.95
N VAL A 92 21.05 0.48 4.48
CA VAL A 92 20.34 1.03 5.64
C VAL A 92 18.87 1.28 5.31
N THR A 93 18.55 1.71 4.09
CA THR A 93 17.16 1.95 3.66
C THR A 93 16.36 0.65 3.65
N THR A 94 16.95 -0.43 3.11
CA THR A 94 16.37 -1.77 3.12
C THR A 94 16.16 -2.28 4.54
N GLU A 95 17.13 -2.06 5.42
CA GLU A 95 17.02 -2.43 6.82
C GLU A 95 15.90 -1.67 7.55
N LEU A 96 15.71 -0.37 7.26
CA LEU A 96 14.57 0.38 7.80
C LEU A 96 13.23 -0.17 7.32
N GLN A 97 13.15 -0.64 6.07
CA GLN A 97 11.96 -1.35 5.60
C GLN A 97 11.72 -2.60 6.45
N ASN A 98 12.74 -3.43 6.66
CA ASN A 98 12.62 -4.69 7.40
C ASN A 98 12.15 -4.44 8.84
N ARG A 99 12.67 -3.40 9.48
CA ARG A 99 12.22 -2.98 10.81
C ARG A 99 10.77 -2.53 10.82
N CYS A 100 10.31 -1.81 9.79
CA CYS A 100 8.89 -1.46 9.66
C CYS A 100 8.02 -2.71 9.50
N VAL A 101 8.42 -3.66 8.66
CA VAL A 101 7.71 -4.93 8.49
C VAL A 101 7.59 -5.67 9.83
N ASN A 102 8.68 -5.78 10.58
CA ASN A 102 8.68 -6.42 11.91
C ASN A 102 7.76 -5.70 12.90
N MET A 103 7.87 -4.36 13.01
CA MET A 103 7.04 -3.58 13.93
C MET A 103 5.55 -3.71 13.60
N ILE A 104 5.19 -3.66 12.31
CA ILE A 104 3.79 -3.80 11.87
C ILE A 104 3.30 -5.23 12.08
N ALA A 105 4.13 -6.24 11.85
CA ALA A 105 3.76 -7.63 12.10
C ALA A 105 3.48 -7.89 13.58
N HIS A 106 4.32 -7.36 14.49
CA HIS A 106 4.05 -7.42 15.93
C HIS A 106 2.80 -6.61 16.33
N LEU A 107 2.58 -5.44 15.72
CA LEU A 107 1.37 -4.65 15.93
C LEU A 107 0.09 -5.43 15.57
N PHE A 108 0.18 -6.34 14.61
CA PHE A 108 -0.91 -7.22 14.16
C PHE A 108 -0.88 -8.61 14.80
N ASN A 109 -0.11 -8.79 15.88
CA ASN A 109 -0.02 -10.04 16.63
C ASN A 109 0.39 -11.24 15.77
N ALA A 110 1.26 -11.04 14.77
CA ALA A 110 1.81 -12.13 13.98
C ALA A 110 2.50 -13.16 14.90
N PRO A 111 2.38 -14.48 14.61
CA PRO A 111 2.91 -15.54 15.45
C PRO A 111 4.43 -15.69 15.30
N LEU A 112 5.17 -14.69 15.80
CA LEU A 112 6.62 -14.53 15.63
C LEU A 112 7.29 -14.40 17.00
N GLY A 113 8.51 -14.93 17.16
CA GLY A 113 9.35 -14.62 18.31
C GLY A 113 9.83 -13.16 18.32
N GLU A 114 10.26 -12.65 19.48
CA GLU A 114 10.68 -11.22 19.64
C GLU A 114 11.82 -10.77 18.71
N SER A 115 12.64 -11.70 18.21
CA SER A 115 13.77 -11.42 17.31
C SER A 115 13.65 -12.17 15.97
N GLU A 116 12.47 -12.72 15.68
CA GLU A 116 12.21 -13.42 14.42
C GLU A 116 11.83 -12.41 13.33
N ALA A 117 12.39 -12.58 12.13
CA ALA A 117 12.05 -11.73 11.00
C ALA A 117 10.64 -12.04 10.50
N ALA A 118 9.81 -11.02 10.38
CA ALA A 118 8.46 -11.14 9.85
C ALA A 118 8.47 -11.34 8.32
N VAL A 119 7.39 -11.91 7.79
CA VAL A 119 7.18 -12.09 6.36
C VAL A 119 6.28 -10.97 5.85
N GLY A 120 6.83 -10.04 5.09
CA GLY A 120 6.07 -8.89 4.57
C GLY A 120 6.93 -7.95 3.74
N VAL A 121 6.28 -7.03 3.05
CA VAL A 121 6.96 -6.08 2.15
C VAL A 121 6.31 -4.69 2.18
N GLY A 122 7.14 -3.66 1.99
CA GLY A 122 6.71 -2.29 1.73
C GLY A 122 6.30 -2.06 0.27
N THR A 123 5.08 -1.54 0.07
CA THR A 123 4.45 -1.27 -1.22
C THR A 123 4.20 0.23 -1.41
N VAL A 124 3.79 0.67 -2.60
CA VAL A 124 3.38 2.08 -2.82
C VAL A 124 2.09 2.41 -2.06
N GLY A 125 1.26 1.41 -1.77
CA GLY A 125 -0.03 1.56 -1.10
C GLY A 125 -0.80 0.26 -1.05
N SER A 126 -1.92 0.26 -0.33
CA SER A 126 -2.78 -0.93 -0.18
C SER A 126 -3.19 -1.57 -1.50
N SER A 127 -3.32 -0.82 -2.61
CA SER A 127 -3.65 -1.42 -3.91
C SER A 127 -2.60 -2.41 -4.44
N GLU A 128 -1.30 -2.14 -4.25
CA GLU A 128 -0.25 -3.09 -4.63
C GLU A 128 -0.20 -4.25 -3.63
N ALA A 129 -0.26 -3.94 -2.33
CA ALA A 129 -0.32 -4.93 -1.26
C ALA A 129 -1.44 -5.96 -1.42
N ILE A 130 -2.64 -5.52 -1.82
CA ILE A 130 -3.81 -6.36 -2.09
C ILE A 130 -3.56 -7.27 -3.30
N MET A 131 -2.96 -6.75 -4.37
CA MET A 131 -2.63 -7.56 -5.54
C MET A 131 -1.58 -8.63 -5.21
N LEU A 132 -0.58 -8.31 -4.39
CA LEU A 132 0.43 -9.26 -3.91
C LEU A 132 -0.20 -10.34 -3.01
N ALA A 133 -1.06 -9.94 -2.06
CA ALA A 133 -1.79 -10.89 -1.23
C ALA A 133 -2.69 -11.81 -2.06
N GLY A 134 -3.47 -11.25 -2.99
CA GLY A 134 -4.33 -11.99 -3.90
C GLY A 134 -3.55 -12.96 -4.81
N LEU A 135 -2.36 -12.57 -5.28
CA LEU A 135 -1.46 -13.45 -6.03
C LEU A 135 -0.97 -14.63 -5.16
N ALA A 136 -0.60 -14.38 -3.91
CA ALA A 136 -0.21 -15.43 -2.96
C ALA A 136 -1.36 -16.42 -2.73
N PHE A 137 -2.58 -15.94 -2.44
CA PHE A 137 -3.76 -16.79 -2.29
C PHE A 137 -4.08 -17.59 -3.55
N LYS A 138 -4.11 -16.93 -4.72
CA LYS A 138 -4.37 -17.61 -6.00
C LYS A 138 -3.34 -18.71 -6.25
N ARG A 139 -2.06 -18.44 -6.00
CA ARG A 139 -0.98 -19.41 -6.23
C ARG A 139 -1.07 -20.59 -5.26
N GLN A 140 -1.29 -20.35 -3.97
CA GLN A 140 -1.49 -21.42 -2.99
C GLN A 140 -2.69 -22.30 -3.32
N TRP A 141 -3.82 -21.69 -3.64
CA TRP A 141 -5.01 -22.42 -4.07
C TRP A 141 -4.71 -23.27 -5.31
N GLN A 142 -4.03 -22.73 -6.32
CA GLN A 142 -3.61 -23.49 -7.50
C GLN A 142 -2.71 -24.68 -7.14
N ASN A 143 -1.74 -24.49 -6.25
CA ASN A 143 -0.83 -25.55 -5.83
C ASN A 143 -1.57 -26.66 -5.08
N LYS A 144 -2.46 -26.30 -4.15
CA LYS A 144 -3.32 -27.25 -3.44
C LYS A 144 -4.20 -28.05 -4.41
N ARG A 145 -4.89 -27.37 -5.33
CA ARG A 145 -5.76 -28.02 -6.33
C ARG A 145 -4.99 -28.97 -7.24
N LYS A 146 -3.80 -28.58 -7.70
CA LYS A 146 -2.91 -29.44 -8.50
C LYS A 146 -2.47 -30.68 -7.73
N ALA A 147 -2.06 -30.53 -6.47
CA ALA A 147 -1.67 -31.64 -5.61
C ALA A 147 -2.82 -32.65 -5.39
N GLU A 148 -4.05 -32.15 -5.32
CA GLU A 148 -5.27 -32.96 -5.20
C GLU A 148 -5.79 -33.51 -6.55
N GLY A 149 -5.15 -33.19 -7.68
CA GLY A 149 -5.61 -33.58 -9.02
C GLY A 149 -6.93 -32.93 -9.46
N LYS A 150 -7.29 -31.78 -8.89
CA LYS A 150 -8.54 -31.05 -9.18
C LYS A 150 -8.33 -29.90 -10.19
N PRO A 151 -9.38 -29.46 -10.90
CA PRO A 151 -9.33 -28.28 -11.76
C PRO A 151 -8.95 -27.00 -11.00
N TYR A 152 -8.22 -26.10 -11.65
CA TYR A 152 -7.68 -24.87 -11.06
C TYR A 152 -7.83 -23.64 -11.99
N ASP A 153 -8.79 -23.69 -12.92
CA ASP A 153 -9.03 -22.71 -13.97
C ASP A 153 -10.08 -21.64 -13.61
N LYS A 154 -10.83 -21.81 -12.52
CA LYS A 154 -11.96 -20.91 -12.13
C LYS A 154 -11.86 -20.39 -10.70
N PRO A 155 -10.78 -19.70 -10.32
CA PRO A 155 -10.67 -19.13 -8.98
C PRO A 155 -11.73 -18.04 -8.76
N ASN A 156 -12.27 -17.96 -7.54
CA ASN A 156 -13.08 -16.82 -7.09
C ASN A 156 -12.57 -16.26 -5.76
N ILE A 157 -12.95 -15.01 -5.45
CA ILE A 157 -12.75 -14.37 -4.15
C ILE A 157 -14.09 -13.85 -3.63
N VAL A 158 -14.32 -13.97 -2.32
CA VAL A 158 -15.54 -13.47 -1.67
C VAL A 158 -15.23 -12.18 -0.90
N THR A 159 -16.04 -11.15 -1.11
CA THR A 159 -15.94 -9.82 -0.45
C THR A 159 -17.33 -9.24 -0.20
N GLY A 160 -17.44 -8.14 0.55
CA GLY A 160 -18.64 -7.30 0.54
C GLY A 160 -18.68 -6.37 -0.68
N ALA A 161 -19.87 -5.97 -1.12
CA ALA A 161 -20.01 -4.99 -2.21
C ALA A 161 -19.54 -3.57 -1.84
N ASN A 162 -19.14 -3.35 -0.58
CA ASN A 162 -18.45 -2.17 -0.07
C ASN A 162 -16.92 -2.19 -0.31
N VAL A 163 -16.43 -3.16 -1.09
CA VAL A 163 -15.02 -3.32 -1.43
C VAL A 163 -14.45 -2.12 -2.18
N GLN A 164 -13.18 -1.81 -1.93
CA GLN A 164 -12.46 -0.77 -2.66
C GLN A 164 -12.08 -1.28 -4.06
N VAL A 165 -12.14 -0.41 -5.07
CA VAL A 165 -11.90 -0.71 -6.50
C VAL A 165 -10.62 -1.50 -6.83
N CYS A 166 -9.61 -1.51 -5.95
CA CYS A 166 -8.39 -2.30 -6.12
C CYS A 166 -8.66 -3.81 -6.17
N TRP A 167 -9.69 -4.30 -5.47
CA TRP A 167 -10.11 -5.70 -5.55
C TRP A 167 -10.78 -6.03 -6.88
N GLU A 168 -11.58 -5.13 -7.44
CA GLU A 168 -12.10 -5.28 -8.82
C GLU A 168 -10.96 -5.30 -9.85
N LYS A 169 -9.95 -4.44 -9.66
CA LYS A 169 -8.74 -4.43 -10.50
C LYS A 169 -7.99 -5.76 -10.39
N PHE A 170 -7.80 -6.27 -9.16
CA PHE A 170 -7.19 -7.58 -8.94
C PHE A 170 -7.97 -8.67 -9.68
N ALA A 171 -9.28 -8.76 -9.43
CA ALA A 171 -10.16 -9.74 -10.05
C ALA A 171 -10.07 -9.72 -11.59
N ARG A 172 -10.11 -8.53 -12.18
CA ARG A 172 -10.05 -8.35 -13.63
C ARG A 172 -8.68 -8.66 -14.22
N TYR A 173 -7.59 -8.14 -13.62
CA TYR A 173 -6.24 -8.28 -14.18
C TYR A 173 -5.67 -9.68 -13.98
N PHE A 174 -6.07 -10.35 -12.91
CA PHE A 174 -5.58 -11.68 -12.56
C PHE A 174 -6.63 -12.76 -12.75
N GLU A 175 -7.69 -12.52 -13.53
CA GLU A 175 -8.68 -13.53 -13.94
C GLU A 175 -9.21 -14.34 -12.75
N VAL A 176 -9.76 -13.63 -11.76
CA VAL A 176 -10.45 -14.18 -10.59
C VAL A 176 -11.87 -13.67 -10.60
N GLU A 177 -12.85 -14.56 -10.42
CA GLU A 177 -14.25 -14.16 -10.27
C GLU A 177 -14.45 -13.43 -8.93
N LEU A 178 -15.05 -12.24 -8.96
CA LEU A 178 -15.38 -11.49 -7.75
C LEU A 178 -16.81 -11.79 -7.32
N LYS A 179 -16.97 -12.46 -6.19
CA LYS A 179 -18.27 -12.75 -5.57
C LYS A 179 -18.53 -11.76 -4.45
N GLU A 180 -19.49 -10.86 -4.67
CA GLU A 180 -19.81 -9.79 -3.74
C GLU A 180 -21.07 -10.09 -2.93
N VAL A 181 -20.96 -9.97 -1.61
CA VAL A 181 -22.13 -9.91 -0.71
C VAL A 181 -22.77 -8.54 -0.88
N LYS A 182 -23.97 -8.52 -1.45
CA LYS A 182 -24.73 -7.27 -1.69
C LYS A 182 -25.05 -6.56 -0.38
N LEU A 183 -24.88 -5.24 -0.38
CA LEU A 183 -25.33 -4.38 0.70
C LEU A 183 -26.86 -4.32 0.74
N ARG A 184 -27.41 -4.02 1.92
CA ARG A 184 -28.84 -3.79 2.13
C ARG A 184 -29.03 -2.57 3.02
N ASP A 185 -30.20 -1.96 2.96
CA ASP A 185 -30.48 -0.78 3.77
C ASP A 185 -30.34 -1.10 5.27
N GLY A 186 -29.65 -0.24 6.01
CA GLY A 186 -29.28 -0.46 7.41
C GLY A 186 -28.16 -1.49 7.66
N TYR A 187 -27.51 -2.04 6.62
CA TYR A 187 -26.37 -2.96 6.75
C TYR A 187 -25.39 -2.76 5.58
N TYR A 188 -24.39 -1.90 5.80
CA TYR A 188 -23.49 -1.37 4.75
C TYR A 188 -22.08 -2.01 4.74
N VAL A 189 -21.93 -3.11 5.48
CA VAL A 189 -20.74 -3.95 5.53
C VAL A 189 -21.05 -5.36 5.03
N MET A 190 -20.02 -6.18 4.79
CA MET A 190 -20.20 -7.60 4.48
C MET A 190 -20.88 -8.34 5.64
N ASP A 191 -21.97 -9.05 5.34
CA ASP A 191 -22.62 -9.97 6.29
C ASP A 191 -21.81 -11.28 6.34
N PRO A 192 -21.19 -11.65 7.49
CA PRO A 192 -20.35 -12.83 7.57
C PRO A 192 -21.08 -14.13 7.20
N VAL A 193 -22.37 -14.25 7.51
CA VAL A 193 -23.16 -15.44 7.16
C VAL A 193 -23.29 -15.56 5.64
N LYS A 194 -23.60 -14.45 4.97
CA LYS A 194 -23.74 -14.42 3.50
C LYS A 194 -22.40 -14.60 2.79
N ALA A 195 -21.31 -14.08 3.34
CA ALA A 195 -19.97 -14.34 2.83
C ALA A 195 -19.67 -15.84 2.85
N VAL A 196 -19.89 -16.50 3.98
CA VAL A 196 -19.65 -17.94 4.13
C VAL A 196 -20.57 -18.77 3.24
N GLU A 197 -21.81 -18.36 2.98
CA GLU A 197 -22.70 -19.00 2.00
C GLU A 197 -22.12 -19.01 0.57
N LEU A 198 -21.42 -17.95 0.15
CA LEU A 198 -20.85 -17.81 -1.21
C LEU A 198 -19.55 -18.60 -1.44
N VAL A 199 -18.88 -19.02 -0.36
CA VAL A 199 -17.62 -19.78 -0.44
C VAL A 199 -17.86 -21.16 -1.06
N ASP A 200 -17.00 -21.53 -2.01
CA ASP A 200 -16.93 -22.87 -2.62
C ASP A 200 -15.48 -23.37 -2.69
N GLU A 201 -15.26 -24.56 -3.26
CA GLU A 201 -13.93 -25.17 -3.37
C GLU A 201 -12.96 -24.40 -4.30
N ASN A 202 -13.46 -23.40 -5.03
CA ASN A 202 -12.67 -22.54 -5.90
C ASN A 202 -12.39 -21.16 -5.28
N THR A 203 -12.90 -20.90 -4.07
CA THR A 203 -12.62 -19.67 -3.34
C THR A 203 -11.18 -19.63 -2.85
N ILE A 204 -10.40 -18.65 -3.33
CA ILE A 204 -8.99 -18.48 -2.98
C ILE A 204 -8.80 -17.85 -1.59
N CYS A 205 -9.72 -16.95 -1.20
CA CYS A 205 -9.84 -16.39 0.14
C CYS A 205 -11.18 -15.66 0.30
N VAL A 206 -11.51 -15.30 1.53
CA VAL A 206 -12.50 -14.27 1.85
C VAL A 206 -11.76 -13.01 2.31
N ALA A 207 -12.02 -11.87 1.67
CA ALA A 207 -11.39 -10.60 2.03
C ALA A 207 -12.38 -9.73 2.83
N ALA A 208 -12.07 -9.55 4.12
CA ALA A 208 -12.83 -8.70 5.03
C ALA A 208 -12.18 -7.32 5.15
N ILE A 209 -12.99 -6.29 5.39
CA ILE A 209 -12.54 -4.89 5.37
C ILE A 209 -12.55 -4.31 6.79
N LEU A 210 -11.37 -3.96 7.30
CA LEU A 210 -11.26 -3.26 8.58
C LEU A 210 -11.26 -1.75 8.34
N GLY A 211 -12.45 -1.17 8.20
CA GLY A 211 -12.68 0.26 7.97
C GLY A 211 -13.13 0.53 6.55
N SER A 212 -14.43 0.30 6.29
CA SER A 212 -15.03 0.53 4.98
C SER A 212 -14.85 1.97 4.50
N THR A 213 -14.54 2.13 3.22
CA THR A 213 -14.42 3.47 2.61
C THR A 213 -15.76 4.21 2.49
N LEU A 214 -16.88 3.50 2.67
CA LEU A 214 -18.22 4.07 2.54
C LEU A 214 -18.71 4.75 3.83
N ASN A 215 -18.50 4.10 4.97
CA ASN A 215 -19.03 4.56 6.27
C ASN A 215 -18.04 4.47 7.43
N GLY A 216 -16.80 4.00 7.21
CA GLY A 216 -15.77 3.85 8.24
C GLY A 216 -15.94 2.63 9.16
N GLU A 217 -16.97 1.81 8.96
CA GLU A 217 -17.28 0.67 9.84
C GLU A 217 -16.28 -0.48 9.69
N PHE A 218 -16.04 -1.20 10.78
CA PHE A 218 -15.23 -2.42 10.81
C PHE A 218 -16.11 -3.64 10.55
N GLU A 219 -15.75 -4.46 9.58
CA GLU A 219 -16.41 -5.75 9.40
C GLU A 219 -16.05 -6.72 10.54
N ASP A 220 -16.99 -7.59 10.90
CA ASP A 220 -16.81 -8.55 12.00
C ASP A 220 -15.93 -9.75 11.56
N VAL A 221 -14.61 -9.51 11.52
CA VAL A 221 -13.61 -10.50 11.11
C VAL A 221 -13.62 -11.72 12.04
N LYS A 222 -13.86 -11.52 13.34
CA LYS A 222 -13.95 -12.62 14.31
C LYS A 222 -15.13 -13.54 13.99
N HIS A 223 -16.32 -12.98 13.79
CA HIS A 223 -17.48 -13.79 13.44
C HIS A 223 -17.29 -14.51 12.11
N LEU A 224 -16.69 -13.85 11.12
CA LEU A 224 -16.32 -14.48 9.85
C LEU A 224 -15.35 -15.67 10.05
N ASN A 225 -14.29 -15.48 10.86
CA ASN A 225 -13.35 -16.54 11.20
C ASN A 225 -14.04 -17.75 11.84
N ASP A 226 -14.96 -17.52 12.78
CA ASP A 226 -15.64 -18.60 13.50
C ASP A 226 -16.57 -19.40 12.58
N LEU A 227 -17.29 -18.72 11.68
CA LEU A 227 -18.15 -19.37 10.69
C LEU A 227 -17.34 -20.13 9.63
N LEU A 228 -16.27 -19.54 9.11
CA LEU A 228 -15.39 -20.21 8.16
C LEU A 228 -14.67 -21.41 8.78
N THR A 229 -14.31 -21.34 10.06
CA THR A 229 -13.70 -22.47 10.77
C THR A 229 -14.63 -23.68 10.76
N LYS A 230 -15.92 -23.48 11.06
CA LYS A 230 -16.94 -24.55 10.99
C LYS A 230 -17.09 -25.08 9.56
N LYS A 231 -17.20 -24.19 8.58
CA LYS A 231 -17.30 -24.59 7.17
C LYS A 231 -16.06 -25.36 6.70
N ASN A 232 -14.87 -24.98 7.12
CA ASN A 232 -13.62 -25.67 6.79
C ASN A 232 -13.56 -27.07 7.43
N GLN A 233 -14.09 -27.24 8.65
CA GLN A 233 -14.21 -28.57 9.27
C GLN A 233 -15.16 -29.49 8.51
N GLU A 234 -16.25 -28.96 7.97
CA GLU A 234 -17.23 -29.72 7.19
C GLU A 234 -16.75 -30.06 5.77
N THR A 235 -16.05 -29.12 5.14
CA THR A 235 -15.71 -29.21 3.70
C THR A 235 -14.28 -29.65 3.41
N GLY A 236 -13.35 -29.45 4.35
CA GLY A 236 -11.91 -29.65 4.14
C GLY A 236 -11.24 -28.66 3.19
N TRP A 237 -11.92 -27.59 2.76
CA TRP A 237 -11.39 -26.65 1.77
C TRP A 237 -10.31 -25.73 2.31
N ASP A 238 -10.27 -25.51 3.63
CA ASP A 238 -9.28 -24.66 4.31
C ASP A 238 -9.23 -23.22 3.72
N THR A 239 -10.41 -22.62 3.50
CA THR A 239 -10.52 -21.28 2.93
C THR A 239 -9.97 -20.23 3.90
N PRO A 240 -8.98 -19.42 3.49
CA PRO A 240 -8.35 -18.42 4.35
C PRO A 240 -9.06 -17.06 4.31
N ILE A 241 -8.67 -16.19 5.24
CA ILE A 241 -9.08 -14.78 5.33
C ILE A 241 -7.89 -13.87 4.99
N HIS A 242 -8.16 -12.86 4.17
CA HIS A 242 -7.36 -11.65 4.07
C HIS A 242 -8.09 -10.51 4.78
N VAL A 243 -7.35 -9.65 5.48
CA VAL A 243 -7.94 -8.42 6.05
C VAL A 243 -7.41 -7.20 5.31
N ASP A 244 -8.30 -6.52 4.59
CA ASP A 244 -8.03 -5.19 4.06
C ASP A 244 -8.16 -4.16 5.18
N ALA A 245 -7.05 -3.96 5.88
CA ALA A 245 -6.93 -2.99 6.96
C ALA A 245 -6.31 -1.68 6.49
N ALA A 246 -6.57 -1.27 5.22
CA ALA A 246 -5.95 -0.09 4.63
C ALA A 246 -6.00 1.15 5.53
N SER A 247 -7.14 1.42 6.18
CA SER A 247 -7.30 2.45 7.20
C SER A 247 -7.22 1.87 8.61
N GLY A 248 -8.09 0.91 8.94
CA GLY A 248 -8.25 0.40 10.31
C GLY A 248 -7.01 -0.23 10.92
N GLY A 249 -6.05 -0.66 10.10
CA GLY A 249 -4.81 -1.30 10.56
C GLY A 249 -3.94 -0.39 11.41
N PHE A 250 -3.98 0.93 11.21
CA PHE A 250 -3.30 1.90 12.10
C PHE A 250 -4.28 2.60 13.05
N ILE A 251 -5.49 2.08 13.25
CA ILE A 251 -6.47 2.63 14.20
C ILE A 251 -6.76 1.59 15.29
N ALA A 252 -7.23 0.40 14.87
CA ALA A 252 -7.71 -0.63 15.77
C ALA A 252 -6.67 -1.08 16.81
N PRO A 253 -5.37 -1.26 16.45
CA PRO A 253 -4.37 -1.62 17.47
C PRO A 253 -4.25 -0.63 18.61
N PHE A 254 -4.57 0.64 18.40
CA PHE A 254 -4.39 1.70 19.41
C PHE A 254 -5.70 1.99 20.14
N LEU A 255 -6.80 2.21 19.41
CA LEU A 255 -8.10 2.56 20.01
C LEU A 255 -8.89 1.36 20.54
N TYR A 256 -8.72 0.19 19.91
CA TYR A 256 -9.52 -1.00 20.16
C TYR A 256 -8.64 -2.25 20.28
N PRO A 257 -7.63 -2.26 21.18
CA PRO A 257 -6.66 -3.37 21.25
C PRO A 257 -7.30 -4.73 21.56
N GLU A 258 -8.43 -4.72 22.28
CA GLU A 258 -9.22 -5.92 22.61
C GLU A 258 -9.99 -6.49 21.41
N LEU A 259 -10.18 -5.73 20.32
CA LEU A 259 -10.85 -6.21 19.13
C LEU A 259 -9.96 -7.25 18.44
N GLU A 260 -10.43 -8.49 18.35
CA GLU A 260 -9.76 -9.55 17.60
C GLU A 260 -10.12 -9.46 16.11
N TRP A 261 -9.18 -8.98 15.30
CA TRP A 261 -9.34 -8.84 13.85
C TRP A 261 -8.11 -9.31 13.06
N ASP A 262 -6.96 -9.44 13.72
CA ASP A 262 -5.64 -9.61 13.14
C ASP A 262 -5.17 -11.09 13.19
N PHE A 263 -3.86 -11.33 13.23
CA PHE A 263 -3.31 -12.68 13.25
C PHE A 263 -3.62 -13.48 14.52
N ARG A 264 -4.25 -12.89 15.55
CA ARG A 264 -4.90 -13.66 16.62
C ARG A 264 -5.94 -14.64 16.08
N LEU A 265 -6.59 -14.31 14.95
CA LEU A 265 -7.55 -15.17 14.27
C LEU A 265 -6.82 -16.18 13.35
N PRO A 266 -6.95 -17.51 13.53
CA PRO A 266 -6.14 -18.51 12.82
C PRO A 266 -6.30 -18.54 11.30
N LEU A 267 -7.47 -18.15 10.79
CA LEU A 267 -7.75 -18.12 9.35
C LEU A 267 -7.23 -16.84 8.68
N VAL A 268 -6.84 -15.81 9.43
CA VAL A 268 -6.19 -14.62 8.85
C VAL A 268 -4.76 -14.98 8.45
N LYS A 269 -4.51 -15.00 7.14
CA LYS A 269 -3.22 -15.41 6.56
C LYS A 269 -2.40 -14.25 6.01
N SER A 270 -3.03 -13.13 5.69
CA SER A 270 -2.33 -11.89 5.35
C SER A 270 -3.19 -10.67 5.64
N ILE A 271 -2.53 -9.53 5.86
CA ILE A 271 -3.15 -8.25 6.19
C ILE A 271 -2.42 -7.16 5.38
N ASN A 272 -3.17 -6.28 4.70
CA ASN A 272 -2.61 -5.05 4.14
C ASN A 272 -2.95 -3.83 5.00
N VAL A 273 -2.10 -2.80 4.94
CA VAL A 273 -2.36 -1.50 5.56
C VAL A 273 -1.72 -0.37 4.75
N SER A 274 -2.38 0.79 4.65
CA SER A 274 -1.79 1.99 4.02
C SER A 274 -1.12 2.86 5.07
N GLY A 275 0.21 2.88 5.07
CA GLY A 275 0.99 3.81 5.88
C GLY A 275 0.62 5.27 5.59
N HIS A 276 0.29 5.57 4.34
CA HIS A 276 -0.11 6.93 3.96
C HIS A 276 -1.54 7.34 4.35
N LYS A 277 -2.33 6.46 4.99
CA LYS A 277 -3.62 6.81 5.57
C LYS A 277 -3.42 7.19 7.04
N TYR A 278 -3.84 6.33 7.96
CA TYR A 278 -3.68 6.51 9.41
C TYR A 278 -2.31 6.05 9.94
N GLY A 279 -1.41 5.58 9.08
CA GLY A 279 0.00 5.39 9.43
C GLY A 279 0.82 6.69 9.44
N LEU A 280 0.15 7.83 9.18
CA LEU A 280 0.65 9.19 9.34
C LEU A 280 1.83 9.57 8.44
N VAL A 281 1.88 9.03 7.22
CA VAL A 281 2.91 9.38 6.20
C VAL A 281 2.25 10.01 4.98
N TYR A 282 2.93 10.91 4.25
CA TYR A 282 2.44 11.36 2.95
C TYR A 282 2.22 10.20 1.96
N ALA A 283 1.43 10.45 0.90
CA ALA A 283 1.15 9.49 -0.16
C ALA A 283 2.41 8.77 -0.68
N GLY A 284 2.30 7.45 -0.87
CA GLY A 284 3.36 6.63 -1.47
C GLY A 284 3.88 5.45 -0.64
N ILE A 285 3.27 5.13 0.51
CA ILE A 285 3.62 3.93 1.29
C ILE A 285 2.42 3.08 1.73
N GLY A 286 2.53 1.77 1.58
CA GLY A 286 1.66 0.75 2.13
C GLY A 286 2.46 -0.49 2.52
N TRP A 287 1.78 -1.47 3.12
CA TRP A 287 2.40 -2.65 3.69
C TRP A 287 1.49 -3.87 3.48
N VAL A 288 2.09 -5.02 3.27
CA VAL A 288 1.42 -6.33 3.37
C VAL A 288 2.27 -7.23 4.25
N ILE A 289 1.62 -7.89 5.20
CA ILE A 289 2.22 -8.86 6.11
C ILE A 289 1.54 -10.20 5.88
N TRP A 290 2.31 -11.28 5.83
CA TRP A 290 1.84 -12.65 5.85
C TRP A 290 2.03 -13.25 7.24
N ARG A 291 1.11 -14.12 7.64
CA ARG A 291 1.11 -14.74 8.96
C ARG A 291 2.36 -15.61 9.16
N SER A 292 2.74 -16.40 8.16
CA SER A 292 3.95 -17.21 8.16
C SER A 292 4.60 -17.27 6.78
N LYS A 293 5.77 -17.92 6.68
CA LYS A 293 6.44 -18.15 5.40
C LYS A 293 5.61 -19.03 4.46
N ASP A 294 4.87 -20.00 5.01
CA ASP A 294 4.01 -20.89 4.21
C ASP A 294 2.87 -20.11 3.52
N ASP A 295 2.51 -18.94 4.07
CA ASP A 295 1.49 -18.05 3.52
C ASP A 295 1.98 -17.22 2.31
N LEU A 296 3.26 -17.34 1.92
CA LEU A 296 3.85 -16.71 0.73
C LEU A 296 4.60 -17.75 -0.13
N PRO A 297 4.03 -18.21 -1.25
CA PRO A 297 4.69 -19.20 -2.11
C PRO A 297 6.05 -18.73 -2.64
N ASP A 298 7.10 -19.53 -2.41
CA ASP A 298 8.49 -19.21 -2.79
C ASP A 298 8.62 -18.93 -4.30
N GLU A 299 7.81 -19.54 -5.17
CA GLU A 299 7.85 -19.31 -6.62
C GLU A 299 7.35 -17.92 -7.07
N LEU A 300 6.77 -17.13 -6.15
CA LEU A 300 6.43 -15.73 -6.40
C LEU A 300 7.57 -14.78 -6.04
N ILE A 301 8.59 -15.26 -5.30
CA ILE A 301 9.73 -14.46 -4.86
C ILE A 301 10.79 -14.47 -5.96
N PHE A 302 11.18 -13.28 -6.42
CA PHE A 302 12.27 -13.09 -7.36
C PHE A 302 13.56 -12.77 -6.63
N HIS A 303 14.65 -13.36 -7.11
CA HIS A 303 16.00 -13.19 -6.59
C HIS A 303 16.83 -12.39 -7.60
N ILE A 304 17.16 -11.15 -7.24
CA ILE A 304 17.85 -10.20 -8.13
C ILE A 304 19.31 -10.10 -7.69
N ASN A 305 20.25 -10.18 -8.64
CA ASN A 305 21.70 -10.17 -8.34
C ASN A 305 22.53 -9.19 -9.18
N TYR A 306 21.94 -8.48 -10.15
CA TYR A 306 22.69 -7.59 -11.05
C TYR A 306 23.04 -6.23 -10.41
N LEU A 307 22.53 -5.95 -9.21
CA LEU A 307 22.81 -4.75 -8.41
C LEU A 307 23.83 -5.03 -7.29
N GLY A 308 24.50 -6.19 -7.28
CA GLY A 308 25.57 -6.49 -6.31
C GLY A 308 25.40 -7.84 -5.63
N ALA A 309 24.37 -7.99 -4.78
CA ALA A 309 24.08 -9.20 -4.01
C ALA A 309 22.67 -9.76 -4.30
N ASP A 310 22.40 -10.99 -3.85
CA ASP A 310 21.08 -11.61 -3.98
C ASP A 310 20.04 -10.90 -3.10
N GLN A 311 18.92 -10.50 -3.71
CA GLN A 311 17.88 -9.71 -3.06
C GLN A 311 16.51 -10.37 -3.30
N PRO A 312 15.83 -10.89 -2.26
CA PRO A 312 14.48 -11.42 -2.39
C PRO A 312 13.49 -10.27 -2.56
N THR A 313 12.72 -10.29 -3.64
CA THR A 313 11.75 -9.25 -3.98
C THR A 313 10.40 -9.87 -4.35
N PHE A 314 9.33 -9.31 -3.80
CA PHE A 314 7.96 -9.63 -4.20
C PHE A 314 7.14 -8.36 -4.28
N THR A 315 7.32 -7.61 -5.36
CA THR A 315 6.65 -6.33 -5.63
C THR A 315 6.21 -6.25 -7.08
N LEU A 316 5.20 -5.43 -7.38
CA LEU A 316 4.80 -5.13 -8.76
C LEU A 316 5.60 -3.96 -9.34
N ASN A 317 6.06 -3.06 -8.46
CA ASN A 317 6.97 -1.98 -8.82
C ASN A 317 8.44 -2.44 -8.75
N PHE A 318 9.30 -1.72 -9.47
CA PHE A 318 10.75 -1.84 -9.41
C PHE A 318 11.37 -0.57 -8.79
N SER A 319 11.92 0.34 -9.59
CA SER A 319 12.45 1.62 -9.10
C SER A 319 11.34 2.50 -8.51
N LYS A 320 11.56 3.01 -7.31
CA LYS A 320 10.67 3.95 -6.61
C LYS A 320 11.44 4.75 -5.56
N GLY A 321 10.90 5.89 -5.13
CA GLY A 321 11.47 6.64 -4.01
C GLY A 321 11.41 5.84 -2.71
N SER A 322 12.43 6.00 -1.85
CA SER A 322 12.46 5.38 -0.52
C SER A 322 12.09 6.32 0.63
N SER A 323 11.84 7.59 0.32
CA SER A 323 11.54 8.63 1.31
C SER A 323 10.40 8.26 2.25
N GLN A 324 9.34 7.63 1.74
CA GLN A 324 8.17 7.28 2.54
C GLN A 324 8.42 6.09 3.48
N VAL A 325 9.35 5.17 3.14
CA VAL A 325 9.78 4.11 4.07
C VAL A 325 10.53 4.72 5.24
N ILE A 326 11.46 5.64 4.96
CA ILE A 326 12.23 6.36 5.97
C ILE A 326 11.28 7.18 6.86
N ALA A 327 10.32 7.87 6.25
CA ALA A 327 9.30 8.64 6.96
C ALA A 327 8.38 7.76 7.81
N GLN A 328 7.99 6.56 7.34
CA GLN A 328 7.23 5.61 8.14
C GLN A 328 8.02 5.17 9.36
N TYR A 329 9.30 4.82 9.19
CA TYR A 329 10.15 4.44 10.31
C TYR A 329 10.27 5.57 11.34
N TYR A 330 10.43 6.82 10.87
CA TYR A 330 10.41 8.01 11.72
C TYR A 330 9.12 8.08 12.55
N GLN A 331 7.94 7.98 11.93
CA GLN A 331 6.66 8.03 12.66
C GLN A 331 6.57 6.92 13.71
N LEU A 332 6.94 5.69 13.36
CA LEU A 332 6.86 4.54 14.26
C LEU A 332 7.75 4.73 15.50
N ILE A 333 9.00 5.19 15.34
CA ILE A 333 9.92 5.34 16.48
C ILE A 333 9.72 6.66 17.25
N ARG A 334 9.26 7.72 16.58
CA ARG A 334 9.05 9.03 17.21
C ARG A 334 7.77 9.06 18.03
N LEU A 335 6.71 8.40 17.56
CA LEU A 335 5.43 8.36 18.26
C LEU A 335 5.35 7.17 19.22
N GLY A 336 5.86 6.00 18.81
CA GLY A 336 5.64 4.76 19.54
C GLY A 336 4.16 4.48 19.72
N TYR A 337 3.82 3.61 20.68
CA TYR A 337 2.41 3.24 20.93
C TYR A 337 1.62 4.36 21.62
N GLU A 338 2.24 5.04 22.61
CA GLU A 338 1.60 6.07 23.45
C GLU A 338 1.19 7.32 22.67
N ALA A 339 2.09 7.92 21.88
CA ALA A 339 1.75 9.13 21.13
C ALA A 339 0.92 8.82 19.88
N SER A 340 1.03 7.62 19.30
CA SER A 340 0.12 7.18 18.23
C SER A 340 -1.33 7.17 18.71
N LEU A 341 -1.57 6.72 19.94
CA LEU A 341 -2.91 6.78 20.54
C LEU A 341 -3.44 8.21 20.58
N MET A 342 -2.62 9.18 21.00
CA MET A 342 -3.03 10.59 21.11
C MET A 342 -3.30 11.26 19.76
N GLU A 343 -2.50 10.96 18.73
CA GLU A 343 -2.68 11.52 17.38
C GLU A 343 -3.92 10.95 16.65
N ILE A 344 -4.37 9.75 17.04
CA ILE A 344 -5.53 9.08 16.42
C ILE A 344 -6.85 9.48 17.10
N THR A 345 -6.84 9.83 18.39
CA THR A 345 -8.03 10.26 19.17
C THR A 345 -8.40 11.72 18.97
#